data_AF-A0A661JRW8-F1
#
_entry.id   AF-A0A661JRW8-F1
#
_cell.length_a   1.000
_cell.length_b   1.000
_cell.length_c   1.000
_cell.angle_alpha   90.00
_cell.angle_beta   90.00
_cell.angle_gamma   90.00
#
_symmetry.space_group_name_H-M   'P 1'
#
loop_
_entity.id
_entity.type
_entity.pdbx_description
1 polymer ?
#
loop_
_entity_poly.entity_id
_entity_poly.type
_entity_poly.pdbx_seq_one_letter_code
_entity_poly.pdbx_strand_id
1 'polypeptide(L)' 'IDELEGMCRGPYAGAVGYISFNGNIDTGIAIRTIFLRSGHAYIQAGAGIVWDSRPEKELVETENKLEALRSALGGFA' A
#
# COMPACT_ATOMS: atom_id res chain seq x y z
N ILE A 1 -11.65 5.46 8.87
CA ILE A 1 -10.73 5.57 7.71
C ILE A 1 -11.53 5.90 6.46
N ASP A 2 -12.55 5.10 6.12
CA ASP A 2 -13.41 5.31 4.94
C ASP A 2 -13.94 6.75 4.78
N GLU A 3 -14.46 7.34 5.86
CA GLU A 3 -14.93 8.73 5.91
C GLU A 3 -13.91 9.77 5.43
N LEU A 4 -12.61 9.51 5.61
CA LEU A 4 -11.53 10.43 5.25
C LEU A 4 -10.98 10.18 3.83
N GLU A 5 -10.98 8.93 3.37
CA GLU A 5 -10.38 8.56 2.08
C GLU A 5 -11.36 8.70 0.91
N GLY A 6 -12.67 8.58 1.15
CA GLY A 6 -13.71 8.84 0.14
C GLY A 6 -13.71 7.90 -1.06
N MET A 7 -12.89 6.85 -1.06
CA MET A 7 -12.81 5.84 -2.12
C MET A 7 -12.38 4.48 -1.56
N CYS A 8 -12.80 3.41 -2.22
CA CYS A 8 -12.34 2.06 -1.89
C CYS A 8 -10.83 1.92 -2.15
N ARG A 9 -10.10 1.33 -1.20
CA ARG A 9 -8.64 1.05 -1.29
C ARG A 9 -8.25 0.03 -2.37
N GLY A 10 -9.23 -0.71 -2.91
CA GLY A 10 -8.96 -1.82 -3.82
C GLY A 10 -8.05 -2.85 -3.15
N PRO A 11 -6.94 -3.27 -3.77
CA PRO A 11 -6.05 -4.29 -3.20
C PRO A 11 -5.20 -3.77 -2.04
N TYR A 12 -5.05 -2.46 -1.83
CA TYR A 12 -4.15 -1.92 -0.81
C TYR A 12 -4.56 -2.35 0.61
N ALA A 13 -3.59 -2.87 1.37
CA ALA A 13 -3.78 -3.47 2.70
C ALA A 13 -4.72 -4.69 2.74
N GLY A 14 -5.09 -5.24 1.58
CA GLY A 14 -5.74 -6.55 1.46
C GLY A 14 -4.74 -7.70 1.64
N ALA A 15 -5.16 -8.91 1.24
CA ALA A 15 -4.33 -10.12 1.32
C ALA A 15 -4.00 -10.66 -0.07
N VAL A 16 -2.75 -11.09 -0.27
CA VAL A 16 -2.28 -11.81 -1.46
C VAL A 16 -1.64 -13.11 -1.01
N GLY A 17 -2.05 -14.22 -1.61
CA GLY A 17 -1.58 -15.53 -1.17
C GLY A 17 -2.28 -16.68 -1.87
N TYR A 18 -2.22 -17.86 -1.25
CA TYR A 18 -2.84 -19.07 -1.77
C TYR A 18 -3.63 -19.83 -0.69
N ILE A 19 -4.57 -20.64 -1.19
CA ILE A 19 -5.28 -21.67 -0.45
C ILE A 19 -5.09 -22.96 -1.23
N SER A 20 -4.51 -23.99 -0.63
CA SER A 20 -4.24 -25.26 -1.30
C SER A 20 -5.28 -26.32 -0.96
N PHE A 21 -5.41 -27.33 -1.83
CA PHE A 21 -6.39 -28.41 -1.68
C PHE A 21 -6.20 -29.27 -0.41
N ASN A 22 -5.01 -29.23 0.21
CA ASN A 22 -4.74 -29.88 1.49
C ASN A 22 -5.15 -29.01 2.70
N GLY A 23 -5.77 -27.86 2.48
CA GLY A 23 -6.25 -26.96 3.53
C GLY A 23 -5.23 -25.94 4.03
N ASN A 24 -3.99 -25.93 3.51
CA ASN A 24 -3.03 -24.89 3.90
C ASN A 24 -3.39 -23.54 3.28
N ILE A 25 -3.12 -22.49 4.03
CA ILE A 25 -3.33 -21.10 3.63
C ILE A 25 -2.07 -20.32 3.99
N ASP A 26 -1.58 -19.52 3.06
CA ASP A 26 -0.52 -18.56 3.32
C ASP A 26 -0.83 -17.27 2.56
N THR A 27 -0.79 -16.15 3.28
CA THR A 27 -1.12 -14.83 2.75
C THR A 27 -0.21 -13.76 3.33
N GLY A 28 0.24 -12.85 2.49
CA GLY A 28 0.88 -11.60 2.87
C GLY A 28 -0.06 -10.41 2.74
N ILE A 29 0.22 -9.35 3.50
CA ILE A 29 -0.50 -8.07 3.37
C ILE A 29 -0.02 -7.37 2.10
N ALA A 30 -0.96 -6.88 1.30
CA ALA A 30 -0.74 -6.11 0.08
C ALA A 30 -0.29 -4.67 0.38
N ILE A 31 0.91 -4.53 0.94
CA ILE A 31 1.65 -3.27 1.11
C ILE A 31 2.94 -3.34 0.29
N ARG A 32 3.57 -2.19 0.01
CA ARG A 32 4.75 -2.14 -0.89
C ARG A 32 4.49 -2.89 -2.21
N THR A 33 3.28 -2.76 -2.75
CA THR A 33 2.81 -3.48 -3.93
C THR A 33 2.38 -2.46 -4.99
N ILE A 34 2.71 -2.73 -6.26
CA ILE A 34 2.24 -1.96 -7.41
C ILE A 34 1.05 -2.70 -8.01
N PHE A 35 -0.10 -2.03 -8.13
CA PHE A 35 -1.25 -2.58 -8.85
C PHE A 35 -1.36 -1.95 -10.24
N LEU A 36 -1.33 -2.79 -11.28
CA LEU A 36 -1.44 -2.36 -12.67
C LEU A 36 -2.87 -2.61 -13.17
N ARG A 37 -3.55 -1.56 -13.64
CA ARG A 37 -4.88 -1.69 -14.24
C ARG A 37 -5.07 -0.66 -15.34
N SER A 38 -5.55 -1.10 -16.50
CA SER A 38 -5.90 -0.23 -17.63
C SER A 38 -4.79 0.76 -18.00
N GLY A 39 -3.54 0.29 -18.08
CA GLY A 39 -2.38 1.13 -18.44
C GLY A 39 -1.88 2.06 -17.33
N HIS A 40 -2.46 2.02 -16.13
CA HIS A 40 -2.05 2.86 -14.99
C HIS A 40 -1.41 2.00 -13.89
N ALA A 41 -0.41 2.57 -13.23
CA ALA A 41 0.21 2.00 -12.03
C ALA A 41 -0.28 2.73 -10.78
N TYR A 42 -0.87 1.97 -9.85
CA TYR A 42 -1.36 2.47 -8.57
C TYR A 42 -0.41 2.01 -7.47
N ILE A 43 0.11 2.97 -6.72
CA ILE A 43 0.94 2.75 -5.52
C ILE A 43 0.30 3.48 -4.36
N GLN A 44 0.23 2.83 -3.20
CA GLN A 44 -0.40 3.40 -2.02
C GLN A 44 0.42 3.07 -0.78
N ALA A 45 0.50 4.04 0.13
CA ALA A 45 1.14 3.91 1.42
C ALA A 45 0.33 4.70 2.46
N GLY A 46 0.56 4.39 3.73
CA GLY A 46 -0.10 5.01 4.87
C GLY A 46 0.81 4.95 6.09
N ALA A 47 0.45 5.70 7.11
CA ALA A 47 1.14 5.75 8.40
C ALA A 47 0.15 5.44 9.53
N GLY A 48 0.66 4.88 10.63
CA GLY A 48 -0.14 4.63 11.81
C GLY A 48 -0.18 5.90 12.66
N ILE A 49 -1.36 6.52 12.78
CA ILE A 49 -1.52 7.76 13.55
C ILE A 49 -1.74 7.44 15.03
N VAL A 50 -0.92 8.03 15.89
CA VAL A 50 -1.03 7.95 17.36
C VAL A 50 -1.10 9.35 17.95
N TRP A 51 -1.26 9.44 19.27
CA TRP A 51 -1.48 10.70 19.98
C TRP A 51 -0.38 11.76 19.76
N ASP A 52 0.88 11.31 19.70
CA ASP A 52 2.07 12.14 19.56
C ASP A 52 2.57 12.25 18.10
N SER A 53 1.81 11.71 17.15
CA SER A 53 2.11 11.84 15.72
C SER A 53 2.19 13.31 15.31
N ARG A 54 3.18 13.61 14.45
CA ARG A 54 3.34 14.94 13.86
C ARG A 54 3.03 14.83 12.37
N PRO A 55 2.04 15.55 11.82
CA PRO A 55 1.60 15.39 10.44
C PRO A 55 2.73 15.38 9.41
N GLU A 56 3.75 16.23 9.60
CA GLU A 56 4.89 16.33 8.68
C GLU A 56 5.75 15.07 8.69
N LYS A 57 5.92 14.42 9.86
CA LYS A 57 6.68 13.18 9.99
C LYS A 57 5.94 12.01 9.34
N GLU A 58 4.63 11.93 9.54
CA GLU A 58 3.81 10.86 8.96
C GLU A 58 3.79 10.95 7.43
N LEU A 59 3.74 12.16 6.88
CA LEU A 59 3.85 12.38 5.44
C LEU A 59 5.21 11.89 4.91
N VAL A 60 6.31 12.28 5.55
CA VAL A 60 7.66 11.82 5.18
C VAL A 60 7.76 10.29 5.25
N GLU A 61 7.17 9.66 6.27
CA GLU A 61 7.12 8.20 6.36
C GLU A 61 6.38 7.58 5.17
N THR A 62 5.22 8.13 4.78
CA THR A 62 4.47 7.61 3.62
C THR A 62 5.23 7.77 2.31
N GLU A 63 5.92 8.89 2.09
CA GLU A 63 6.76 9.13 0.93
C GLU A 63 7.93 8.12 0.88
N ASN A 64 8.61 7.89 2.00
CA ASN A 64 9.66 6.87 2.13
C ASN A 64 9.13 5.45 1.85
N LYS A 65 7.86 5.18 2.19
CA LYS A 65 7.20 3.92 1.87
C LYS A 65 6.89 3.76 0.38
N LEU A 66 6.68 4.86 -0.34
CA LEU A 66 6.43 4.85 -1.77
C LEU A 66 7.73 4.81 -2.59
N GLU A 67 8.83 5.35 -2.07
CA GLU A 67 10.06 5.56 -2.83
C GLU A 67 10.57 4.29 -3.53
N ALA A 68 10.65 3.17 -2.81
CA ALA A 68 11.08 1.90 -3.40
C ALA A 68 10.22 1.46 -4.60
N LEU A 69 8.91 1.76 -4.57
CA LEU A 69 8.01 1.44 -5.68
C LEU A 69 8.17 2.42 -6.84
N ARG A 70 8.38 3.70 -6.54
CA ARG A 70 8.66 4.74 -7.55
C ARG A 70 9.96 4.44 -8.30
N SER A 71 11.02 4.07 -7.58
CA SER A 71 12.29 3.68 -8.20
C SER A 71 12.10 2.45 -9.10
N ALA A 72 11.31 1.45 -8.66
CA ALA A 72 11.04 0.25 -9.46
C ALA A 72 10.26 0.55 -10.76
N LEU A 73 9.46 1.61 -10.79
CA LEU A 73 8.74 2.09 -11.98
C LEU A 73 9.62 2.92 -12.94
N GLY A 74 10.91 3.09 -12.64
CA GLY A 74 11.86 3.85 -13.46
C GLY A 74 12.21 5.23 -12.91
N GLY A 75 11.73 5.58 -11.71
CA GLY A 75 11.89 6.92 -11.12
C GLY A 75 10.96 7.95 -11.77
N PHE A 76 10.31 8.77 -10.97
CA PHE A 76 9.64 9.97 -11.47
C PHE A 76 10.65 11.12 -11.37
N ALA A 77 11.02 11.71 -12.51
CA ALA A 77 11.59 13.04 -12.58
C ALA A 77 10.46 14.08 -12.60
#